data_AF-A0A959B8I6-F1
#
_entry.id   AF-A0A959B8I6-F1
#
_cell.length_a   1.000
_cell.length_b   1.000
_cell.length_c   1.000
_cell.angle_alpha   90.00
_cell.angle_beta   90.00
_cell.angle_gamma   90.00
#
_symmetry.space_group_name_H-M   'P 1'
#
loop_
_entity.id
_entity.type
_entity.pdbx_description
1 polymer ?
#
loop_
_entity_poly.entity_id
_entity_poly.type
_entity_poly.pdbx_seq_one_letter_code
_entity_poly.pdbx_strand_id
1 'polypeptide(L)' 'MPRRYFLSLSFLLFFLYAQAQPARYQAAIDSARSLVERFVAFSDIPGAAVSVSVGGEIVWSEGFGYADLEQQVPVAP' A
#
# COMPACT_ATOMS: atom_id res chain seq x y z
N MET A 1 -8.12 -29.64 -35.75
CA MET A 1 -7.37 -28.35 -35.69
C MET A 1 -7.95 -27.42 -34.61
N PRO A 2 -7.59 -27.51 -33.31
CA PRO A 2 -7.94 -26.47 -32.32
C PRO A 2 -6.77 -26.09 -31.40
N ARG A 3 -5.56 -25.84 -31.93
CA ARG A 3 -4.37 -25.57 -31.09
C ARG A 3 -4.15 -24.09 -30.73
N ARG A 4 -4.95 -23.18 -31.29
CA ARG A 4 -4.75 -21.72 -31.18
C ARG A 4 -5.44 -21.07 -29.98
N TYR A 5 -6.60 -21.58 -29.55
CA TYR A 5 -7.35 -21.02 -28.41
C TYR A 5 -6.80 -21.43 -27.04
N PHE A 6 -6.13 -22.58 -26.96
CA PHE A 6 -5.58 -23.10 -25.70
C PHE A 6 -4.47 -22.22 -25.15
N LEU A 7 -3.60 -21.70 -26.03
CA LEU A 7 -2.53 -20.76 -25.67
C LEU A 7 -3.08 -19.42 -25.18
N SER A 8 -4.13 -18.88 -25.81
CA SER A 8 -4.76 -17.63 -25.38
C SER A 8 -5.45 -17.74 -24.02
N LEU A 9 -6.10 -18.88 -23.72
CA LEU A 9 -6.76 -19.11 -22.44
C LEU A 9 -5.74 -19.33 -21.31
N SER A 10 -4.65 -20.06 -21.57
CA SER A 10 -3.55 -20.21 -20.61
C SER A 10 -2.85 -18.88 -20.31
N PHE A 11 -2.71 -18.00 -21.31
CA PHE A 11 -2.11 -16.67 -21.12
C PHE A 11 -3.01 -15.75 -20.27
N LEU A 12 -4.33 -15.80 -20.48
CA LEU A 12 -5.31 -15.07 -19.68
C LEU A 12 -5.32 -15.53 -18.21
N LEU A 13 -5.29 -16.86 -17.99
CA LEU A 13 -5.25 -17.43 -16.64
C LEU A 13 -3.95 -17.11 -15.90
N PHE A 14 -2.80 -17.14 -16.59
CA PHE A 14 -1.52 -16.71 -16.01
C PHE A 14 -1.52 -15.22 -15.64
N PHE A 15 -2.07 -14.37 -16.51
CA PHE A 15 -2.16 -12.94 -16.26
C PHE A 15 -3.06 -12.62 -15.06
N LEU A 16 -4.19 -13.31 -14.91
CA LEU A 16 -5.07 -13.17 -13.74
C LEU A 16 -4.40 -13.66 -12.44
N TYR A 17 -3.63 -14.75 -12.50
CA TYR A 17 -2.88 -15.26 -11.34
C TYR A 17 -1.77 -14.31 -10.90
N ALA A 18 -1.04 -13.73 -11.85
CA ALA A 18 0.06 -12.80 -11.57
C ALA A 18 -0.42 -11.52 -10.86
N GLN A 19 -1.66 -11.09 -11.10
CA GLN A 19 -2.26 -9.90 -10.47
C GLN A 19 -2.80 -10.17 -9.07
N ALA A 20 -2.96 -11.44 -8.67
CA ALA A 20 -3.70 -11.82 -7.46
C ALA A 20 -2.81 -12.08 -6.23
N GLN A 21 -1.49 -11.85 -6.32
CA GLN A 21 -0.60 -12.07 -5.19
C GLN A 21 -0.60 -10.83 -4.27
N PRO A 22 -1.19 -10.89 -3.06
CA PRO A 22 -1.09 -9.78 -2.12
C PRO A 22 0.37 -9.57 -1.73
N ALA A 23 0.79 -8.31 -1.62
CA ALA A 23 2.13 -7.97 -1.16
C ALA A 23 2.39 -8.61 0.22
N ARG A 24 3.60 -9.13 0.43
CA ARG A 24 3.99 -9.94 1.60
C ARG A 24 3.56 -9.37 2.96
N TYR A 25 3.49 -8.04 3.07
CA TYR A 25 3.18 -7.31 4.29
C TYR A 25 1.84 -6.56 4.26
N GLN A 26 1.01 -6.73 3.23
CA GLN A 26 -0.17 -5.90 3.00
C GLN A 26 -1.12 -5.88 4.20
N ALA A 27 -1.47 -7.03 4.77
CA ALA A 27 -2.37 -7.10 5.92
C ALA A 27 -1.81 -6.38 7.17
N ALA A 28 -0.49 -6.44 7.38
CA ALA A 28 0.17 -5.73 8.47
C ALA A 28 0.21 -4.22 8.23
N ILE A 29 0.46 -3.80 6.98
CA ILE A 29 0.41 -2.40 6.54
C ILE A 29 -0.98 -1.83 6.74
N ASP A 30 -2.04 -2.55 6.33
CA ASP A 30 -3.41 -2.08 6.47
C ASP A 30 -3.80 -1.92 7.95
N SER A 31 -3.39 -2.86 8.81
CA SER A 31 -3.60 -2.75 10.25
C SER A 31 -2.85 -1.56 10.87
N ALA A 32 -1.59 -1.36 10.46
CA ALA A 32 -0.76 -0.24 10.91
C ALA A 32 -1.32 1.11 10.42
N ARG A 33 -1.79 1.19 9.17
CA ARG A 33 -2.43 2.39 8.61
C ARG A 33 -3.61 2.82 9.47
N SER A 34 -4.54 1.90 9.76
CA SER A 34 -5.69 2.21 10.62
C SER A 34 -5.30 2.65 12.04
N LEU A 35 -4.17 2.15 12.55
CA LEU A 35 -3.64 2.59 13.85
C LEU A 35 -3.12 4.02 13.79
N VAL A 36 -2.35 4.36 12.76
CA VAL A 36 -1.77 5.70 12.60
C VAL A 36 -2.86 6.74 12.33
N GLU A 37 -3.85 6.42 11.50
CA GLU A 37 -5.02 7.29 11.26
C GLU A 37 -5.75 7.63 12.57
N ARG A 38 -6.01 6.62 13.41
CA ARG A 38 -6.63 6.83 14.72
C ARG A 38 -5.74 7.64 15.66
N PHE A 39 -4.43 7.42 15.62
CA PHE A 39 -3.47 8.17 16.43
C PHE A 39 -3.44 9.64 16.05
N VAL A 40 -3.34 9.96 14.75
CA VAL A 40 -3.38 11.34 14.25
C VAL A 40 -4.67 12.04 14.67
N ALA A 41 -5.81 11.36 14.52
CA ALA A 41 -7.11 11.92 14.91
C ALA A 41 -7.28 12.09 16.43
N PHE A 42 -6.77 11.15 17.24
CA PHE A 42 -6.91 11.18 18.70
C PHE A 42 -5.94 12.15 19.37
N SER A 43 -4.71 12.27 18.84
CA SER A 43 -3.65 13.08 19.42
C SER A 43 -3.68 14.55 19.02
N ASP A 44 -4.65 14.97 18.20
CA ASP A 44 -4.81 16.34 17.71
C ASP A 44 -3.52 16.89 17.07
N ILE A 45 -2.84 16.03 16.31
CA ILE A 45 -1.66 16.40 15.53
C ILE A 45 -2.04 16.61 14.06
N PRO A 46 -1.42 17.58 13.36
CA PRO A 46 -1.79 17.89 11.97
C PRO A 46 -1.45 16.76 10.99
N GLY A 47 -0.41 15.99 11.27
CA GLY A 47 0.02 14.87 10.44
C GLY A 47 1.18 14.07 11.03
N ALA A 48 1.49 12.95 10.41
CA ALA A 48 2.59 12.04 10.78
C ALA A 48 3.14 11.32 9.55
N ALA A 49 4.42 10.94 9.56
CA ALA A 49 5.03 10.08 8.54
C ALA A 49 5.47 8.76 9.15
N VAL A 50 5.27 7.66 8.44
CA VAL A 50 5.68 6.32 8.88
C VAL A 50 6.44 5.62 7.78
N SER A 51 7.64 5.13 8.11
CA SER A 51 8.48 4.31 7.23
C SER A 51 8.92 3.05 7.97
N VAL A 52 8.70 1.89 7.36
CA VAL A 52 8.98 0.58 7.94
C VAL A 52 9.90 -0.20 7.01
N SER A 53 10.99 -0.74 7.56
CA SER A 53 11.93 -1.59 6.82
C SER A 53 12.03 -2.99 7.41
N VAL A 54 12.17 -4.00 6.55
CA VAL A 54 12.46 -5.38 6.94
C VAL A 54 13.70 -5.85 6.21
N GLY A 55 14.75 -6.21 6.95
CA GLY A 55 16.02 -6.64 6.33
C GLY A 55 16.75 -5.55 5.55
N GLY A 56 16.53 -4.27 5.87
CA GLY A 56 17.15 -3.13 5.18
C GLY A 56 16.39 -2.62 3.95
N GLU A 57 15.30 -3.28 3.56
CA GLU A 57 14.41 -2.82 2.48
C GLU A 57 13.19 -2.13 3.09
N ILE A 58 12.80 -0.96 2.57
CA ILE A 58 11.57 -0.26 2.96
C ILE A 58 10.38 -1.03 2.38
N VAL A 59 9.55 -1.58 3.26
CA VAL A 59 8.35 -2.34 2.90
C VAL A 59 7.10 -1.47 2.91
N TRP A 60 7.14 -0.32 3.57
CA TRP A 60 6.06 0.66 3.62
C TRP A 60 6.60 2.05 3.99
N SER A 61 6.09 3.09 3.35
CA SER A 61 6.45 4.49 3.59
C SER A 61 5.25 5.36 3.21
N GLU A 62 4.66 6.06 4.16
CA GLU A 62 3.40 6.78 3.98
C GLU A 62 3.29 7.99 4.91
N GLY A 63 2.79 9.09 4.35
CA GLY A 63 2.44 10.30 5.09
C GLY A 63 0.95 10.35 5.38
N PHE A 64 0.60 10.84 6.56
CA PHE A 64 -0.75 10.96 7.10
C PHE A 64 -1.02 12.42 7.46
N GLY A 65 -2.20 12.93 7.11
CA GLY A 65 -2.58 14.31 7.39
C GLY A 65 -1.76 15.34 6.61
N TYR A 66 -1.54 16.50 7.21
CA TYR A 66 -0.93 17.66 6.57
C TYR A 66 0.35 18.10 7.27
N ALA A 67 1.34 18.47 6.48
CA ALA A 67 2.55 19.17 6.93
C ALA A 67 2.29 20.68 7.13
N ASP A 68 1.34 21.23 6.39
CA ASP A 68 0.88 22.63 6.49
C ASP A 68 -0.65 22.63 6.33
N LEU A 69 -1.37 23.04 7.38
CA LEU A 69 -2.84 23.03 7.40
C LEU A 69 -3.41 24.19 6.58
N GLU A 70 -2.78 25.35 6.66
CA GLU A 70 -3.18 26.58 5.98
C GLU A 70 -3.08 26.42 4.46
N GLN A 71 -2.02 25.76 4.00
CA GLN A 71 -1.75 25.49 2.59
C GLN A 71 -2.26 24.11 2.13
N GLN A 72 -2.78 23.30 3.05
CA GLN A 72 -3.20 21.91 2.81
C GLN A 72 -2.11 21.05 2.15
N VAL A 73 -0.86 21.25 2.56
CA VAL A 73 0.27 20.46 2.05
C VAL A 73 0.25 19.09 2.75
N PRO A 74 0.12 17.97 2.03
CA PRO A 74 0.13 16.65 2.64
C PRO A 74 1.51 16.32 3.21
N VAL A 75 1.55 15.51 4.26
CA VAL A 75 2.82 14.97 4.76
C VAL A 75 3.47 14.08 3.70
N ALA A 76 4.75 14.29 3.44
CA ALA A 76 5.59 13.39 2.66
C ALA A 76 6.39 12.48 3.61
N PRO A 77 6.48 11.17 3.32
CA PRO A 77 7.25 10.22 4.15
C PRO A 77 8.77 10.23 3.91
#